data_AF-A0A957YIY3-F1
#
_entry.id   AF-A0A957YIY3-F1
#
_cell.length_a   1.000
_cell.length_b   1.000
_cell.length_c   1.000
_cell.angle_alpha   90.00
_cell.angle_beta   90.00
_cell.angle_gamma   90.00
#
_symmetry.space_group_name_H-M   'P 1'
#
loop_
_entity.id
_entity.type
_entity.pdbx_description
1 polymer ?
#
loop_
_entity_poly.entity_id
_entity_poly.type
_entity_poly.pdbx_seq_one_letter_code
_entity_poly.pdbx_strand_id
1 'polypeptide(L)'
;TSLRRVWSMAIYQGRLFAGTLPSGRVYSIEAGKLVSWDRAFPAGWHHLAAIKQHDVLQLYVDGQLVASAAGFQPGGYNLNNEQPLRVGFGAYDYFNGHMSDLRLYRRALTAAEIAQLAAA
;
A
#
# COMPACT_ATOMS: atom_id res chain seq x y z
N THR A 1 26.35 -29.25 -2.47
CA THR A 1 25.70 -28.11 -1.78
C THR A 1 25.91 -26.85 -2.61
N SER A 2 25.04 -26.60 -3.58
CA SER A 2 25.15 -25.41 -4.44
C SER A 2 24.50 -24.22 -3.74
N LEU A 3 25.30 -23.21 -3.42
CA LEU A 3 24.87 -21.93 -2.85
C LEU A 3 23.89 -21.26 -3.83
N ARG A 4 22.57 -21.36 -3.56
CA ARG A 4 21.55 -20.59 -4.29
C ARG A 4 21.55 -19.16 -3.75
N ARG A 5 22.41 -18.31 -4.29
CA ARG A 5 22.43 -16.89 -3.92
C ARG A 5 21.29 -16.18 -4.61
N VAL A 6 20.56 -15.36 -3.85
CA VAL A 6 19.71 -14.31 -4.41
C VAL A 6 20.62 -13.15 -4.78
N TRP A 7 20.59 -12.75 -6.05
CA TRP A 7 21.48 -11.70 -6.57
C TRP A 7 20.75 -10.36 -6.76
N SER A 8 19.47 -10.43 -7.10
CA SER A 8 18.62 -9.25 -7.28
C SER A 8 17.29 -9.46 -6.56
N MET A 9 16.80 -8.38 -5.95
CA MET A 9 15.48 -8.30 -5.36
C MET A 9 14.82 -7.01 -5.83
N ALA A 10 13.53 -7.10 -6.18
CA ALA A 10 12.72 -5.95 -6.53
C ALA A 10 11.31 -6.14 -6.00
N ILE A 11 10.67 -5.06 -5.55
CA ILE A 11 9.25 -5.07 -5.21
C ILE A 11 8.53 -4.32 -6.33
N TYR A 12 7.48 -4.94 -6.87
CA TYR A 12 6.65 -4.34 -7.90
C TYR A 12 5.21 -4.78 -7.70
N GLN A 13 4.28 -3.80 -7.65
CA GLN A 13 2.85 -4.04 -7.45
C GLN A 13 2.54 -5.02 -6.30
N GLY A 14 3.20 -4.82 -5.16
CA GLY A 14 2.99 -5.63 -3.96
C GLY A 14 3.59 -7.03 -3.97
N ARG A 15 4.37 -7.38 -4.99
CA ARG A 15 5.08 -8.66 -5.07
C ARG A 15 6.58 -8.44 -4.98
N LEU A 16 7.23 -9.21 -4.12
CA LEU A 16 8.69 -9.31 -4.08
C LEU A 16 9.12 -10.33 -5.14
N PHE A 17 10.07 -9.96 -5.98
CA PHE A 17 10.73 -10.82 -6.95
C PHE A 17 12.19 -11.03 -6.55
N ALA A 18 12.69 -12.25 -6.69
CA ALA A 18 14.06 -12.62 -6.35
C ALA A 18 14.68 -13.49 -7.45
N GLY A 19 15.76 -13.00 -8.06
CA GLY A 19 16.54 -13.74 -9.07
C GLY A 19 17.66 -14.57 -8.43
N THR A 20 17.84 -15.82 -8.88
CA THR A 20 18.84 -16.75 -8.31
C THR A 20 19.90 -17.19 -9.31
N LEU A 21 21.16 -17.30 -8.85
CA LEU A 21 22.29 -17.81 -9.63
C LEU A 21 22.80 -19.16 -9.09
N PRO A 22 23.37 -20.03 -9.96
CA PRO A 22 23.43 -19.89 -11.43
C PRO A 22 22.11 -20.31 -12.12
N SER A 23 21.10 -20.74 -11.36
CA SER A 23 19.93 -21.41 -11.92
C SER A 23 19.02 -20.54 -12.80
N GLY A 24 19.17 -19.21 -12.75
CA GLY A 24 18.37 -18.27 -13.53
C GLY A 24 16.90 -18.21 -13.12
N ARG A 25 16.51 -18.89 -12.03
CA ARG A 25 15.11 -18.91 -11.57
C ARG A 25 14.74 -17.58 -10.92
N VAL A 26 13.53 -17.13 -11.24
CA VAL A 26 12.86 -16.02 -10.56
C VAL A 26 11.82 -16.58 -9.62
N TYR A 27 11.96 -16.28 -8.34
CA TYR A 27 10.96 -16.56 -7.31
C TYR A 27 10.16 -15.29 -7.05
N SER A 28 8.89 -15.43 -6.67
CA SER A 28 8.11 -14.30 -6.18
C SER A 28 7.27 -14.68 -4.98
N ILE A 29 7.06 -13.72 -4.08
CA ILE A 29 6.16 -13.85 -2.94
C ILE A 29 5.28 -12.62 -2.84
N GLU A 30 4.02 -12.85 -2.48
CA GLU A 30 3.04 -11.83 -2.17
C GLU A 30 2.53 -12.12 -0.75
N ALA A 31 2.86 -11.25 0.21
CA ALA A 31 2.45 -11.39 1.60
C ALA A 31 1.21 -10.52 1.85
N GLY A 32 0.05 -11.02 1.40
CA GLY A 32 -1.21 -10.27 1.44
C GLY A 32 -1.37 -9.32 0.24
N LYS A 33 -2.54 -8.68 0.14
CA LYS A 33 -2.80 -7.68 -0.89
C LYS A 33 -2.46 -6.29 -0.37
N LEU A 34 -1.80 -5.52 -1.22
CA LEU A 34 -1.47 -4.13 -0.95
C LEU A 34 -1.69 -3.27 -2.19
N VAL A 35 -1.90 -1.99 -1.95
CA VAL A 35 -1.87 -0.93 -2.97
C VAL A 35 -0.76 0.04 -2.58
N SER A 36 0.03 0.48 -3.54
CA SER A 36 1.21 1.29 -3.28
C SER A 36 1.39 2.35 -4.35
N TRP A 37 1.98 3.47 -3.94
CA TRP A 37 2.59 4.44 -4.81
C TRP A 37 4.12 4.25 -4.73
N ASP A 38 4.73 3.82 -5.83
CA ASP A 38 6.11 3.31 -5.90
C ASP A 38 7.13 4.35 -6.37
N ARG A 39 6.74 5.63 -6.35
CA ARG A 39 7.56 6.76 -6.78
C ARG A 39 7.51 7.88 -5.74
N ALA A 40 8.53 8.73 -5.75
CA ALA A 40 8.54 9.92 -4.89
C ALA A 40 7.41 10.88 -5.30
N PHE A 41 6.79 11.53 -4.32
CA PHE A 41 5.94 12.68 -4.57
C PHE A 41 6.79 13.89 -4.96
N PRO A 42 6.29 14.77 -5.84
CA PRO A 42 6.87 16.10 -5.96
C PRO A 42 6.69 16.88 -4.65
N ALA A 43 7.39 18.01 -4.53
CA ALA A 43 7.24 18.87 -3.37
C ALA A 43 5.83 19.49 -3.33
N GLY A 44 5.25 19.55 -2.13
CA GLY A 44 3.93 20.16 -1.91
C GLY A 44 3.01 19.26 -1.09
N TRP A 45 1.78 19.72 -0.93
CA TRP A 45 0.71 18.93 -0.33
C TRP A 45 0.09 18.01 -1.37
N HIS A 46 -0.13 16.75 -0.97
CA HIS A 46 -0.81 15.75 -1.77
C HIS A 46 -1.96 15.16 -0.97
N HIS A 47 -3.10 15.00 -1.62
CA HIS A 47 -4.25 14.35 -1.01
C HIS A 47 -4.15 12.83 -1.21
N LEU A 48 -4.21 12.07 -0.13
CA LEU A 48 -4.16 10.61 -0.15
C LEU A 48 -5.45 10.02 0.41
N ALA A 49 -6.03 9.06 -0.31
CA ALA A 49 -7.16 8.26 0.21
C ALA A 49 -6.93 6.77 -0.04
N ALA A 50 -6.94 5.99 1.05
CA ALA A 50 -6.94 4.54 1.01
C ALA A 50 -8.34 4.01 1.30
N ILE A 51 -8.88 3.21 0.38
CA ILE A 51 -10.23 2.66 0.46
C ILE A 51 -10.15 1.15 0.58
N LYS A 52 -10.84 0.59 1.58
CA LYS A 52 -11.14 -0.83 1.66
C LYS A 52 -12.65 -1.01 1.44
N GLN A 53 -13.02 -1.76 0.42
CA GLN A 53 -14.40 -2.16 0.18
C GLN A 53 -14.43 -3.67 -0.10
N HIS A 54 -15.10 -4.44 0.76
CA HIS A 54 -15.10 -5.91 0.71
C HIS A 54 -13.67 -6.49 0.65
N ASP A 55 -13.32 -7.16 -0.44
CA ASP A 55 -12.04 -7.77 -0.79
C ASP A 55 -11.21 -6.92 -1.77
N VAL A 56 -11.55 -5.63 -1.91
CA VAL A 56 -10.86 -4.67 -2.77
C VAL A 56 -10.21 -3.57 -1.93
N LEU A 57 -8.94 -3.32 -2.23
CA LEU A 57 -8.18 -2.16 -1.77
C LEU A 57 -7.97 -1.20 -2.94
N GLN A 58 -8.11 0.09 -2.69
CA GLN A 58 -7.83 1.14 -3.66
C GLN A 58 -7.00 2.24 -3.01
N LEU A 59 -6.08 2.82 -3.78
CA LEU A 59 -5.32 3.99 -3.39
C LEU A 59 -5.59 5.11 -4.39
N TYR A 60 -5.94 6.27 -3.87
CA TYR A 60 -6.10 7.50 -4.62
C TYR A 60 -5.05 8.51 -4.19
N VAL A 61 -4.52 9.22 -5.18
CA VAL A 61 -3.59 10.34 -5.05
C VAL A 61 -4.19 11.52 -5.79
N ASP A 62 -4.30 12.67 -5.14
CA ASP A 62 -4.81 13.91 -5.73
C ASP A 62 -6.16 13.71 -6.45
N GLY A 63 -7.03 12.90 -5.83
CA GLY A 63 -8.37 12.59 -6.34
C GLY A 63 -8.43 11.47 -7.39
N GLN A 64 -7.29 10.99 -7.90
CA GLN A 64 -7.22 10.00 -8.97
C GLN A 64 -6.90 8.60 -8.43
N LEU A 65 -7.56 7.56 -8.95
CA LEU A 65 -7.25 6.17 -8.62
C LEU A 65 -5.89 5.79 -9.22
N VAL A 66 -4.92 5.46 -8.38
CA VAL A 66 -3.55 5.12 -8.82
C VAL A 66 -3.21 3.64 -8.68
N ALA A 67 -3.87 2.94 -7.77
CA ALA A 67 -3.67 1.51 -7.59
C ALA A 67 -4.94 0.83 -7.06
N SER A 68 -5.15 -0.42 -7.49
CA SER A 68 -6.26 -1.27 -7.05
C SER A 68 -5.77 -2.70 -6.91
N ALA A 69 -6.18 -3.37 -5.83
CA ALA A 69 -5.90 -4.78 -5.59
C ALA A 69 -7.17 -5.46 -5.09
N ALA A 70 -7.57 -6.57 -5.71
CA ALA A 70 -8.77 -7.32 -5.39
C ALA A 70 -8.44 -8.77 -4.98
N GLY A 71 -9.44 -9.49 -4.46
CA GLY A 71 -9.37 -10.93 -4.22
C GLY A 71 -8.57 -11.32 -2.97
N PHE A 72 -8.42 -10.43 -1.98
CA PHE A 72 -7.91 -10.86 -0.67
C PHE A 72 -9.03 -11.47 0.18
N GLN A 73 -8.68 -12.45 1.01
CA GLN A 73 -9.62 -13.02 1.98
C GLN A 73 -9.77 -12.08 3.18
N PRO A 74 -10.88 -11.34 3.36
CA PRO A 74 -10.94 -10.30 4.38
C PRO A 74 -10.88 -10.86 5.80
N GLY A 75 -11.44 -12.06 6.02
CA GLY A 75 -11.38 -12.77 7.30
C GLY A 75 -9.98 -13.26 7.69
N GLY A 76 -9.01 -13.19 6.78
CA GLY A 76 -7.61 -13.50 7.08
C GLY A 76 -6.84 -12.37 7.78
N TYR A 77 -7.45 -11.19 7.95
CA TYR A 77 -6.82 -10.03 8.56
C TYR A 77 -7.49 -9.69 9.89
N ASN A 78 -6.69 -9.52 10.95
CA ASN A 78 -7.19 -9.02 12.22
C ASN A 78 -7.37 -7.50 12.15
N LEU A 79 -8.62 -7.05 12.14
CA LEU A 79 -9.02 -5.64 12.16
C LEU A 79 -9.67 -5.24 13.49
N ASN A 80 -9.34 -5.94 14.58
CA ASN A 80 -9.78 -5.54 15.91
C ASN A 80 -9.16 -4.18 16.32
N ASN A 81 -9.73 -3.57 17.35
CA ASN A 81 -9.31 -2.27 17.87
C ASN A 81 -8.69 -2.37 19.27
N GLU A 82 -8.12 -3.54 19.59
CA GLU A 82 -7.47 -3.79 20.90
C GLU A 82 -6.15 -3.03 21.05
N GLN A 83 -5.57 -2.58 19.93
CA GLN A 83 -4.35 -1.78 19.88
C GLN A 83 -4.67 -0.35 19.41
N PRO A 84 -3.94 0.67 19.91
CA PRO A 84 -4.16 2.04 19.46
C PRO A 84 -3.78 2.20 17.99
N LEU A 85 -4.58 2.99 17.25
CA LEU A 85 -4.21 3.42 15.91
C LEU A 85 -3.00 4.36 15.99
N ARG A 86 -1.91 3.98 15.32
CA ARG A 86 -0.71 4.81 15.19
C ARG A 86 -0.63 5.36 13.77
N VAL A 87 -0.54 6.67 13.64
CA VAL A 87 -0.41 7.37 12.36
C VAL A 87 0.98 7.97 12.28
N GLY A 88 1.63 7.83 11.12
CA GLY A 88 3.02 8.25 10.93
C GLY A 88 4.04 7.33 11.61
N PHE A 89 3.68 6.10 11.97
CA PHE A 89 4.58 5.10 12.52
C PHE A 89 4.67 3.89 11.57
N GLY A 90 5.88 3.52 11.16
CA GLY A 90 6.15 2.35 10.31
C GLY A 90 7.06 1.32 10.99
N ALA A 91 7.27 0.19 10.31
CA ALA A 91 8.13 -0.89 10.80
C ALA A 91 9.62 -0.51 10.95
N TYR A 92 10.06 0.51 10.21
CA TYR A 92 11.46 0.97 10.20
C TYR A 92 11.63 2.31 10.90
N ASP A 93 10.74 3.27 10.68
CA ASP A 93 10.84 4.62 11.23
C ASP A 93 9.48 5.35 11.24
N TYR A 94 9.49 6.57 11.79
CA TYR A 94 8.40 7.51 11.78
C TYR A 94 8.35 8.31 10.46
N PHE A 95 7.15 8.77 10.11
CA PHE A 95 6.95 9.68 8.99
C PHE A 95 7.60 11.03 9.30
N ASN A 96 8.54 11.44 8.44
CA ASN A 96 9.20 12.74 8.51
C ASN A 96 8.58 13.69 7.48
N GLY A 97 7.51 14.39 7.88
CA GLY A 97 6.80 15.34 7.04
C GLY A 97 5.60 15.95 7.77
N HIS A 98 4.75 16.64 7.02
CA HIS A 98 3.53 17.25 7.57
C HIS A 98 2.29 16.46 7.15
N MET A 99 1.31 16.37 8.05
CA MET A 99 0.00 15.80 7.80
C MET A 99 -1.06 16.80 8.27
N SER A 100 -2.11 16.97 7.47
CA SER A 100 -3.30 17.75 7.83
C SER A 100 -4.55 16.96 7.48
N ASP A 101 -5.70 17.35 8.04
CA ASP A 101 -7.02 16.80 7.67
C ASP A 101 -7.15 15.26 7.71
N LEU A 102 -6.53 14.62 8.71
CA LEU A 102 -6.65 13.18 8.89
C LEU A 102 -8.11 12.79 9.21
N ARG A 103 -8.70 11.95 8.36
CA ARG A 103 -10.10 11.49 8.48
C ARG A 103 -10.18 9.96 8.38
N LEU A 104 -11.07 9.37 9.18
CA LEU A 104 -11.40 7.93 9.14
C LEU A 104 -12.90 7.76 8.93
N TYR A 105 -13.27 6.88 8.00
CA TYR A 105 -14.66 6.63 7.62
C TYR A 105 -15.06 5.19 7.92
N ARG A 106 -16.31 4.98 8.36
CA ARG A 106 -16.89 3.64 8.59
C ARG A 106 -17.45 3.00 7.31
N ARG A 107 -17.23 3.63 6.15
CA ARG A 107 -17.65 3.16 4.83
C ARG A 107 -16.60 3.50 3.79
N ALA A 108 -16.65 2.80 2.67
CA ALA A 108 -15.92 3.21 1.47
C ALA A 108 -16.50 4.53 0.94
N LEU A 109 -15.61 5.48 0.65
CA LEU A 109 -15.96 6.70 -0.08
C LEU A 109 -16.04 6.39 -1.58
N THR A 110 -16.89 7.13 -2.27
CA THR A 110 -16.97 7.08 -3.73
C THR A 110 -15.85 7.91 -4.37
N ALA A 111 -15.53 7.61 -5.64
CA ALA A 111 -14.54 8.40 -6.38
C ALA A 111 -14.89 9.90 -6.45
N ALA A 112 -16.19 10.25 -6.52
CA ALA A 112 -16.64 11.65 -6.52
C ALA A 112 -16.39 12.35 -5.18
N GLU A 113 -16.66 11.67 -4.05
CA GLU A 113 -16.36 12.20 -2.72
C GLU A 113 -14.85 12.40 -2.53
N ILE A 114 -14.03 11.46 -3.01
CA ILE A 114 -12.57 11.55 -2.94
C ILE A 114 -12.05 12.72 -3.78
N ALA A 115 -12.59 12.92 -4.98
CA ALA A 115 -12.23 14.05 -5.84
C ALA A 115 -12.61 15.40 -5.20
N GLN A 116 -13.76 15.48 -4.52
CA GLN A 116 -14.15 16.68 -3.78
C GLN A 116 -13.20 16.97 -2.61
N LEU A 117 -12.80 15.94 -1.86
CA LEU A 117 -11.84 16.09 -0.75
C LEU A 117 -10.45 16.51 -1.24
N ALA A 118 -10.04 16.03 -2.42
CA ALA A 118 -8.75 16.40 -3.01
C ALA A 118 -8.70 17.85 -3.55
N ALA A 119 -9.85 18.44 -3.84
CA ALA A 119 -9.96 19.80 -4.37
C ALA A 119 -10.25 20.87 -3.31
N ALA A 120 -10.46 20.45 -2.06
CA ALA A 120 -10.72 21.33 -0.91
C ALA A 120 -9.41 21.87 -0.32
#